data_AF-A0A967F0W0-F1
#
_entry.id   AF-A0A967F0W0-F1
#
_cell.length_a   1.000
_cell.length_b   1.000
_cell.length_c   1.000
_cell.angle_alpha   90.00
_cell.angle_beta   90.00
_cell.angle_gamma   90.00
#
_symmetry.space_group_name_H-M   'P 1'
#
loop_
_entity.id
_entity.type
_entity.pdbx_description
1 polymer ?
#
loop_
_entity_poly.entity_id
_entity_poly.type
_entity_poly.pdbx_seq_one_letter_code
_entity_poly.pdbx_strand_id
1 'polypeptide(L)'
;MITRPCFEAARRASDSLKALDASAVAHGVSYDHGRRPGVFTVSVNTLTSLRAEPTESTVNSGSRRIAIINSHYGNTPLVRPVTRKINPRRDVPATADRLT
;
A
#
# COMPACT_ATOMS: atom_id res chain seq x y z
N MET A 1 -12.41 -3.60 -10.08
CA MET A 1 -10.98 -3.19 -10.05
C MET A 1 -10.89 -1.83 -9.35
N ILE A 2 -10.55 -1.81 -8.05
CA ILE A 2 -10.63 -0.63 -7.16
C ILE A 2 -9.23 -0.02 -6.99
N THR A 3 -8.53 0.25 -8.09
CA THR A 3 -7.16 0.83 -8.07
C THR A 3 -7.16 2.30 -8.48
N ARG A 4 -8.18 2.75 -9.23
CA ARG A 4 -8.28 4.14 -9.71
C ARG A 4 -8.41 5.19 -8.58
N PRO A 5 -9.25 5.00 -7.55
CA PRO A 5 -9.43 6.04 -6.52
C PRO A 5 -8.15 6.31 -5.72
N CYS A 6 -7.44 5.26 -5.29
CA CYS A 6 -6.18 5.44 -4.55
C CYS A 6 -5.07 5.99 -5.42
N PHE A 7 -4.99 5.61 -6.69
CA PHE A 7 -3.99 6.15 -7.62
C PHE A 7 -4.20 7.64 -7.85
N GLU A 8 -5.43 8.06 -8.13
CA GLU A 8 -5.71 9.48 -8.37
C GLU A 8 -5.54 10.33 -7.09
N ALA A 9 -5.92 9.79 -5.93
CA ALA A 9 -5.66 10.45 -4.65
C ALA A 9 -4.16 10.57 -4.35
N ALA A 10 -3.37 9.52 -4.62
CA ALA A 10 -1.91 9.57 -4.48
C ALA A 10 -1.31 10.63 -5.38
N ARG A 11 -1.68 10.63 -6.67
CA ARG A 11 -1.21 11.62 -7.64
C ARG A 11 -1.49 13.05 -7.20
N ARG A 12 -2.72 13.36 -6.80
CA ARG A 12 -3.11 14.70 -6.30
C ARG A 12 -2.39 15.08 -5.02
N ALA A 13 -2.21 14.13 -4.10
CA ALA A 13 -1.46 14.37 -2.87
C ALA A 13 0.02 14.64 -3.17
N SER A 14 0.63 13.90 -4.09
CA SER A 14 2.03 14.07 -4.50
C SER A 14 2.26 15.41 -5.18
N ASP A 15 1.36 15.83 -6.07
CA ASP A 15 1.39 17.17 -6.68
C ASP A 15 1.34 18.28 -5.60
N SER A 16 0.48 18.11 -4.59
CA SER A 16 0.27 19.11 -3.53
C SER A 16 1.38 19.13 -2.48
N LEU A 17 1.92 17.96 -2.12
CA LEU A 17 2.90 17.77 -1.04
C LEU A 17 4.34 17.74 -1.56
N LYS A 18 4.55 17.85 -2.87
CA LYS A 18 5.85 17.64 -3.54
C LYS A 18 6.47 16.28 -3.16
N ALA A 19 5.62 15.26 -3.10
CA ALA A 19 6.05 13.89 -2.83
C ALA A 19 6.31 13.13 -4.14
N LEU A 20 7.03 12.01 -4.04
CA LEU A 20 7.25 11.11 -5.17
C LEU A 20 6.16 10.03 -5.17
N ASP A 21 5.59 9.78 -6.34
CA ASP A 21 4.65 8.68 -6.55
C ASP A 21 5.39 7.36 -6.79
N ALA A 22 5.07 6.35 -6.00
CA ALA A 22 5.47 4.97 -6.25
C ALA A 22 4.43 4.23 -7.09
N SER A 23 4.85 3.18 -7.81
CA SER A 23 3.94 2.33 -8.58
C SER A 23 2.84 1.73 -7.71
N ALA A 24 1.59 1.85 -8.16
CA ALA A 24 0.44 1.29 -7.46
C ALA A 24 0.45 -0.25 -7.49
N VAL A 25 0.11 -0.87 -6.35
CA VAL A 25 -0.12 -2.32 -6.29
C VAL A 25 -1.53 -2.62 -6.79
N ALA A 26 -1.62 -3.27 -7.95
CA ALA A 26 -2.88 -3.47 -8.66
C ALA A 26 -3.77 -4.59 -8.07
N HIS A 27 -3.21 -5.48 -7.25
CA HIS A 27 -3.92 -6.62 -6.65
C HIS A 27 -3.99 -6.51 -5.13
N GLY A 28 -5.11 -6.99 -4.57
CA GLY A 28 -5.44 -6.90 -3.16
C GLY A 28 -5.85 -8.25 -2.57
N VAL A 29 -6.06 -8.27 -1.25
CA VAL A 29 -6.74 -9.38 -0.56
C VAL A 29 -8.24 -9.18 -0.68
N SER A 30 -8.94 -10.10 -1.33
CA SER A 30 -10.37 -10.01 -1.65
C SER A 30 -11.10 -11.33 -1.40
N TYR A 31 -10.77 -12.05 -0.33
CA TYR A 31 -11.39 -13.35 -0.02
C TYR A 31 -12.93 -13.27 0.03
N ASP A 32 -13.48 -12.16 0.53
CA ASP A 32 -14.93 -11.88 0.60
C ASP A 32 -15.60 -11.74 -0.78
N HIS A 33 -14.81 -11.68 -1.84
CA HIS A 33 -15.27 -11.53 -3.22
C HIS A 33 -14.73 -12.64 -4.14
N GLY A 34 -14.00 -13.63 -3.61
CA GLY A 34 -13.23 -14.59 -4.41
C GLY A 34 -14.03 -15.50 -5.34
N ARG A 35 -15.35 -15.59 -5.19
CA ARG A 35 -16.24 -16.36 -6.07
C ARG A 35 -16.88 -15.54 -7.19
N ARG A 36 -16.59 -14.24 -7.28
CA ARG A 36 -17.15 -13.35 -8.32
C ARG A 36 -16.25 -13.40 -9.56
N PRO A 37 -16.81 -13.62 -10.76
CA PRO A 37 -16.03 -13.56 -12.00
C PRO A 37 -15.25 -12.26 -12.13
N GLY A 38 -13.97 -12.35 -12.55
CA GLY A 38 -13.08 -11.19 -12.71
C GLY A 38 -12.44 -10.66 -11.41
N VAL A 39 -12.69 -11.28 -10.25
CA VAL A 39 -11.99 -10.95 -9.01
C VAL A 39 -10.72 -11.79 -8.88
N PHE A 40 -9.57 -11.12 -8.90
CA PHE A 40 -8.29 -11.69 -8.55
C PHE A 40 -7.92 -11.30 -7.12
N THR A 41 -7.65 -12.30 -6.29
CA THR A 41 -7.16 -12.10 -4.92
C THR A 41 -5.77 -12.69 -4.77
N VAL A 42 -4.88 -11.97 -4.10
CA VAL A 42 -3.60 -12.52 -3.65
C VAL A 42 -3.71 -12.93 -2.18
N SER A 43 -2.74 -13.71 -1.71
CA SER A 43 -2.68 -14.04 -0.29
C SER A 43 -2.25 -12.84 0.56
N VAL A 44 -2.64 -12.84 1.84
CA VAL A 44 -2.17 -11.88 2.85
C VAL A 44 -0.64 -11.80 2.88
N ASN A 45 0.03 -12.95 2.82
CA ASN A 45 1.50 -13.03 2.83
C ASN A 45 2.09 -12.41 1.57
N THR A 46 1.54 -12.75 0.40
CA THR A 46 1.98 -12.17 -0.89
C THR A 46 1.85 -10.66 -0.88
N LEU A 47 0.70 -10.12 -0.45
CA LEU A 47 0.49 -8.68 -0.42
C LEU A 47 1.38 -7.99 0.63
N THR A 48 1.67 -8.64 1.75
CA THR A 48 2.62 -8.14 2.75
C THR A 48 4.02 -8.01 2.15
N SER A 49 4.52 -9.04 1.47
CA SER A 49 5.83 -9.01 0.81
C SER A 49 5.89 -7.96 -0.31
N LEU A 50 4.88 -7.93 -1.18
CA LEU A 50 4.75 -6.95 -2.27
C LEU A 50 4.72 -5.50 -1.77
N ARG A 51 4.34 -5.25 -0.52
CA ARG A 51 4.41 -3.93 0.10
C ARG A 51 5.71 -3.70 0.84
N ALA A 52 6.19 -4.67 1.60
CA ALA A 52 7.37 -4.51 2.43
C ALA A 52 8.67 -4.37 1.61
N GLU A 53 8.88 -5.21 0.59
CA GLU A 53 10.14 -5.23 -0.17
C GLU A 53 10.41 -3.93 -0.95
N PRO A 54 9.44 -3.37 -1.73
CA PRO A 54 9.66 -2.09 -2.39
C PRO A 54 9.81 -0.94 -1.40
N THR A 55 9.10 -1.00 -0.26
CA THR A 55 9.20 0.02 0.78
C THR A 55 10.58 -0.02 1.44
N GLU A 56 11.11 -1.19 1.74
CA GLU A 56 12.46 -1.38 2.26
C GLU A 56 13.51 -0.84 1.28
N SER A 57 13.35 -1.13 -0.01
CA SER A 57 14.20 -0.58 -1.08
C SER A 57 14.13 0.94 -1.11
N THR A 58 12.93 1.52 -1.03
CA THR A 58 12.72 2.98 -1.01
C THR A 58 13.38 3.64 0.19
N VAL A 59 13.34 3.02 1.37
CA VAL A 59 14.05 3.52 2.57
C VAL A 59 15.56 3.34 2.44
N ASN A 60 16.04 2.24 1.83
CA ASN A 60 17.46 2.03 1.53
C ASN A 60 18.01 3.14 0.63
N SER A 61 17.21 3.59 -0.33
CA SER A 61 17.54 4.71 -1.22
C SER A 61 17.51 6.10 -0.54
N GLY A 62 17.24 6.17 0.77
CA GLY A 62 17.29 7.41 1.54
C GLY A 62 15.94 7.99 1.94
N SER A 63 14.82 7.40 1.53
CA SER A 63 13.50 7.89 1.94
C SER A 63 13.30 7.76 3.45
N ARG A 64 12.69 8.76 4.07
CA ARG A 64 12.46 8.82 5.53
C ARG A 64 10.99 8.97 5.92
N ARG A 65 10.10 9.17 4.95
CA ARG A 65 8.65 9.35 5.16
C ARG A 65 7.93 8.64 4.03
N ILE A 66 7.01 7.75 4.37
CA ILE A 66 6.30 6.93 3.40
C ILE A 66 4.82 6.90 3.77
N ALA A 67 3.95 7.22 2.82
CA ALA A 67 2.51 7.14 2.97
C ALA A 67 1.97 5.99 2.11
N ILE A 68 1.09 5.16 2.67
CA ILE A 68 0.41 4.07 1.96
C ILE A 68 -1.06 4.44 1.82
N ILE A 69 -1.53 4.71 0.59
CA ILE A 69 -2.94 5.01 0.35
C ILE A 69 -3.67 3.71 -0.02
N ASN A 70 -4.69 3.36 0.76
CA ASN A 70 -5.44 2.12 0.58
C ASN A 70 -6.92 2.40 0.27
N SER A 71 -7.42 1.87 -0.85
CA SER A 71 -8.84 1.96 -1.26
C SER A 71 -9.60 0.64 -1.10
N HIS A 72 -8.96 -0.44 -0.66
CA HIS A 72 -9.59 -1.76 -0.61
C HIS A 72 -9.66 -2.31 0.81
N TYR A 73 -10.88 -2.64 1.26
CA TYR A 73 -11.14 -3.04 2.64
C TYR A 73 -10.35 -4.29 3.06
N GLY A 74 -10.27 -5.30 2.20
CA GLY A 74 -9.57 -6.54 2.52
C GLY A 74 -8.06 -6.38 2.74
N ASN A 75 -7.48 -5.25 2.35
CA ASN A 75 -6.07 -4.93 2.63
C ASN A 75 -5.84 -4.32 4.02
N THR A 76 -6.89 -3.89 4.72
CA THR A 76 -6.79 -3.20 6.03
C THR A 76 -5.98 -3.99 7.07
N PRO A 77 -6.14 -5.32 7.21
CA PRO A 77 -5.34 -6.10 8.15
C PRO A 77 -3.82 -6.05 7.89
N LEU A 78 -3.40 -5.68 6.68
CA LEU A 78 -2.00 -5.66 6.25
C LEU A 78 -1.26 -4.37 6.57
N VAL A 79 -2.00 -3.28 6.84
CA VAL A 79 -1.41 -1.98 7.14
C VAL A 79 -0.41 -2.10 8.29
N ARG A 80 -0.83 -2.67 9.43
CA ARG A 80 -0.01 -2.79 10.63
C ARG A 80 1.17 -3.79 10.49
N PRO A 81 0.99 -4.98 9.89
CA PRO A 81 2.11 -5.88 9.59
C PRO A 81 3.17 -5.26 8.68
N VAL A 82 2.76 -4.55 7.62
CA VAL A 82 3.68 -3.89 6.69
C VAL A 82 4.48 -2.83 7.43
N THR A 83 3.83 -1.92 8.17
CA THR A 83 4.55 -0.89 8.94
C THR A 83 5.48 -1.49 9.98
N ARG A 84 5.08 -2.56 10.69
CA ARG A 84 5.95 -3.29 11.62
C ARG A 84 7.10 -4.05 10.97
N LYS A 85 7.02 -4.42 9.71
CA LYS A 85 8.14 -5.04 8.99
C LYS A 85 9.18 -3.99 8.58
N ILE A 86 8.77 -2.74 8.40
CA ILE A 86 9.61 -1.61 7.94
C ILE A 86 10.21 -0.82 9.12
N ASN A 87 9.44 -0.62 10.20
CA ASN A 87 9.79 0.27 11.32
C ASN A 87 10.85 -0.21 12.35
N PRO A 88 11.17 -1.52 12.56
CA PRO A 88 12.00 -1.93 13.70
C PRO A 88 13.47 -1.51 13.59
N ARG A 89 13.86 -0.83 12.51
CA ARG A 89 15.24 -0.38 12.25
C ARG A 89 15.34 1.07 11.73
N ARG A 90 14.22 1.75 11.49
CA ARG A 90 14.17 2.94 10.63
C ARG A 90 13.13 3.92 11.18
N ASP A 91 13.54 5.12 11.56
CA ASP A 91 12.69 6.24 12.00
C ASP A 91 11.79 6.76 10.86
N VAL A 92 10.96 5.87 10.30
CA VAL A 92 10.13 6.14 9.13
C VAL A 92 8.68 6.07 9.57
N PRO A 93 8.03 7.23 9.79
CA PRO A 93 6.59 7.28 9.97
C PRO A 93 5.94 6.69 8.72
N ALA A 94 5.22 5.59 8.92
CA ALA A 94 4.42 4.95 7.89
C ALA A 94 2.94 5.06 8.30
N THR A 95 2.20 5.87 7.56
CA THR A 95 0.76 6.07 7.76
C THR A 95 0.02 5.37 6.63
N ALA A 96 -1.05 4.66 6.94
CA ALA A 96 -1.99 4.23 5.91
C ALA A 96 -3.36 4.82 6.17
N ASP A 97 -3.91 5.45 5.15
CA ASP A 97 -5.21 6.07 5.20
C ASP A 97 -6.19 5.39 4.24
N ARG A 98 -7.45 5.37 4.65
CA ARG A 98 -8.55 4.78 3.91
C ARG A 98 -9.29 5.89 3.19
N LEU A 99 -9.37 5.77 1.87
CA LEU A 99 -10.34 6.55 1.09
C LEU A 99 -11.67 5.82 1.20
N THR A 100 -12.59 6.36 2.00
CA THR A 100 -13.96 5.86 2.14
C THR A 100 -14.77 6.11 0.87
#